data_AF-A0AAD0YKT8-F1
#
_entry.id   AF-A0AAD0YKT8-F1
#
_cell.length_a   1.000
_cell.length_b   1.000
_cell.length_c   1.000
_cell.angle_alpha   90.00
_cell.angle_beta   90.00
_cell.angle_gamma   90.00
#
_symmetry.space_group_name_H-M   'P 1'
#
loop_
_entity.id
_entity.type
_entity.pdbx_description
1 polymer ?
#
loop_
_entity_poly.entity_id
_entity_poly.type
_entity_poly.pdbx_seq_one_letter_code
_entity_poly.pdbx_strand_id
1 'polypeptide(L)'
;MINEAFNLLFKIVDKFFEPKSSLKKTEELEKLFTIIRENHLENQKEIAEEKLFELQTGIKTNLAFAQKLKAFKEYVGGKYDWSVYRKIFLYLQENEQGKIIVNITKYQEYTANALMYFTLFIFGGGFITILLIESFIPKNIYHIIIFLYIVVSLFFLFLIYLISNDYLAMQVKKQVKKIEANRESQNDQI
;
A
#
# COMPACT_ATOMS: atom_id res chain seq x y z
N MET A 1 15.02 -8.55 8.81
CA MET A 1 15.80 -7.29 8.90
C MET A 1 15.40 -6.25 7.84
N ILE A 2 15.79 -6.35 6.56
CA ILE A 2 15.54 -5.27 5.57
C ILE A 2 14.04 -4.99 5.32
N ASN A 3 13.21 -6.04 5.18
CA ASN A 3 11.76 -5.87 5.00
C ASN A 3 11.04 -5.27 6.23
N GLU A 4 11.59 -5.46 7.44
CA GLU A 4 10.99 -4.93 8.68
C GLU A 4 11.26 -3.43 8.82
N ALA A 5 12.47 -2.99 8.45
CA ALA A 5 12.83 -1.57 8.41
C ALA A 5 11.93 -0.80 7.41
N PHE A 6 11.64 -1.39 6.24
CA PHE A 6 10.73 -0.79 5.27
C PHE A 6 9.30 -0.71 5.78
N ASN A 7 8.78 -1.78 6.38
CA ASN A 7 7.43 -1.77 6.94
C ASN A 7 7.27 -0.74 8.07
N LEU A 8 8.32 -0.52 8.89
CA LEU A 8 8.32 0.51 9.92
C LEU A 8 8.28 1.93 9.30
N LEU A 9 9.06 2.16 8.24
CA LEU A 9 9.14 3.45 7.57
C LEU A 9 7.81 3.82 6.90
N PHE A 10 7.14 2.87 6.23
CA PHE A 10 5.80 3.09 5.68
C PHE A 10 4.75 3.36 6.75
N LYS A 11 4.79 2.66 7.89
CA LYS A 11 3.87 2.95 9.02
C LYS A 11 4.03 4.37 9.55
N ILE A 12 5.25 4.88 9.62
CA ILE A 12 5.52 6.25 10.08
C ILE A 12 4.96 7.24 9.07
N VAL A 13 5.25 7.07 7.78
CA VAL A 13 4.73 7.92 6.70
C VAL A 13 3.20 7.91 6.71
N ASP A 14 2.58 6.74 6.78
CA ASP A 14 1.12 6.61 6.78
C ASP A 14 0.46 7.33 7.96
N LYS A 15 1.07 7.27 9.15
CA LYS A 15 0.56 7.95 10.34
C LYS A 15 0.55 9.49 10.20
N PHE A 16 1.44 10.07 9.39
CA PHE A 16 1.48 11.51 9.16
C PHE A 16 0.46 11.99 8.11
N PHE A 17 -0.02 11.11 7.23
CA PHE A 17 -0.85 11.47 6.08
C PHE A 17 -2.26 10.86 6.08
N GLU A 18 -2.66 10.08 7.09
CA GLU A 18 -3.98 9.45 7.13
C GLU A 18 -5.13 10.43 7.48
N PRO A 19 -6.17 10.53 6.64
CA PRO A 19 -7.41 11.22 7.01
C PRO A 19 -8.28 10.34 7.94
N LYS A 20 -8.72 10.92 9.06
CA LYS A 20 -9.69 10.32 10.00
C LYS A 20 -11.05 10.13 9.30
N SER A 21 -11.58 8.90 9.25
CA SER A 21 -12.93 8.63 8.74
C SER A 21 -13.87 8.12 9.84
N SER A 22 -15.15 8.52 9.75
CA SER A 22 -16.14 8.44 10.83
C SER A 22 -17.04 7.19 10.78
N LEU A 23 -17.05 6.41 11.86
CA LEU A 23 -17.86 5.20 12.11
C LEU A 23 -19.40 5.39 11.98
N LYS A 24 -19.91 6.63 12.06
CA LYS A 24 -21.36 6.92 12.08
C LYS A 24 -22.11 6.63 10.76
N LYS A 25 -21.41 6.56 9.62
CA LYS A 25 -22.05 6.34 8.30
C LYS A 25 -22.42 4.88 8.02
N THR A 26 -21.85 3.93 8.76
CA THR A 26 -21.99 2.49 8.46
C THR A 26 -23.30 1.91 8.99
N GLU A 27 -23.74 2.31 10.19
CA GLU A 27 -25.00 1.83 10.80
C GLU A 27 -26.26 2.29 10.04
N GLU A 28 -26.29 3.52 9.53
CA GLU A 28 -27.42 4.03 8.75
C GLU A 28 -27.56 3.28 7.42
N LEU A 29 -26.45 2.84 6.84
CA LEU A 29 -26.45 2.08 5.60
C LEU A 29 -26.87 0.62 5.78
N GLU A 30 -26.50 -0.01 6.91
CA GLU A 30 -26.99 -1.35 7.26
C GLU A 30 -28.51 -1.37 7.46
N LYS A 31 -29.07 -0.31 8.06
CA LYS A 31 -30.53 -0.13 8.16
C LYS A 31 -31.18 0.01 6.78
N LEU A 32 -30.58 0.80 5.89
CA LEU A 32 -31.05 0.93 4.50
C LEU A 32 -31.01 -0.43 3.77
N PHE A 33 -29.99 -1.24 4.02
CA PHE A 33 -29.85 -2.60 3.49
C PHE A 33 -30.96 -3.54 3.93
N THR A 34 -31.29 -3.48 5.21
CA THR A 34 -32.33 -4.30 5.81
C THR A 34 -33.67 -4.01 5.12
N ILE A 35 -33.97 -2.73 4.89
CA ILE A 35 -35.17 -2.27 4.19
C ILE A 35 -35.18 -2.72 2.71
N ILE A 36 -34.06 -2.61 1.99
CA ILE A 36 -33.98 -3.03 0.58
C ILE A 36 -34.18 -4.54 0.44
N ARG A 37 -33.61 -5.33 1.37
CA ARG A 37 -33.74 -6.79 1.40
C ARG A 37 -35.16 -7.24 1.72
N GLU A 38 -35.83 -6.55 2.64
CA GLU A 38 -37.21 -6.85 3.04
C GLU A 38 -38.25 -6.51 1.96
N ASN A 39 -37.96 -5.54 1.09
CA ASN A 39 -38.89 -5.07 0.05
C ASN A 39 -38.64 -5.67 -1.35
N HIS A 40 -37.77 -6.68 -1.49
CA HIS A 40 -37.45 -7.34 -2.78
C HIS A 40 -37.03 -6.37 -3.90
N LEU A 41 -36.36 -5.27 -3.56
CA LEU A 41 -35.88 -4.27 -4.51
C LEU A 41 -34.55 -4.71 -5.13
N GLU A 42 -34.60 -5.77 -5.93
CA GLU A 42 -33.43 -6.45 -6.51
C GLU A 42 -32.50 -5.49 -7.29
N ASN A 43 -33.08 -4.55 -8.06
CA ASN A 43 -32.34 -3.55 -8.83
C ASN A 43 -31.63 -2.50 -7.94
N GLN A 44 -32.04 -2.32 -6.68
CA GLN A 44 -31.42 -1.38 -5.73
C GLN A 44 -30.42 -2.08 -4.80
N LYS A 45 -30.49 -3.41 -4.71
CA LYS A 45 -29.60 -4.22 -3.88
C LYS A 45 -28.15 -4.12 -4.33
N GLU A 46 -27.89 -4.19 -5.63
CA GLU A 46 -26.53 -4.09 -6.17
C GLU A 46 -25.88 -2.74 -5.86
N ILE A 47 -26.62 -1.64 -6.09
CA ILE A 47 -26.17 -0.27 -5.80
C ILE A 47 -25.90 -0.08 -4.31
N ALA A 48 -26.74 -0.67 -3.46
CA ALA A 48 -26.52 -0.66 -2.02
C ALA A 48 -25.24 -1.43 -1.67
N GLU A 49 -25.00 -2.61 -2.26
CA GLU A 49 -23.84 -3.47 -1.94
C GLU A 49 -22.53 -2.78 -2.34
N GLU A 50 -22.53 -2.10 -3.48
CA GLU A 50 -21.43 -1.24 -3.93
C GLU A 50 -21.18 -0.11 -2.94
N LYS A 51 -22.23 0.57 -2.46
CA LYS A 51 -22.11 1.66 -1.50
C LYS A 51 -21.62 1.20 -0.13
N LEU A 52 -22.07 0.05 0.35
CA LEU A 52 -21.60 -0.55 1.59
C LEU A 52 -20.12 -0.95 1.46
N PHE A 53 -19.74 -1.53 0.33
CA PHE A 53 -18.35 -1.84 0.05
C PHE A 53 -17.47 -0.59 0.00
N GLU A 54 -17.93 0.47 -0.68
CA GLU A 54 -17.25 1.77 -0.73
C GLU A 54 -17.06 2.36 0.68
N LEU A 55 -18.06 2.24 1.55
CA LEU A 55 -17.97 2.74 2.92
C LEU A 55 -17.03 1.91 3.80
N GLN A 56 -17.06 0.58 3.67
CA GLN A 56 -16.21 -0.32 4.44
C GLN A 56 -14.73 -0.26 4.01
N THR A 57 -14.47 -0.10 2.71
CA THR A 57 -13.14 -0.24 2.13
C THR A 57 -12.54 1.08 1.65
N GLY A 58 -13.38 2.10 1.41
CA GLY A 58 -13.00 3.35 0.76
C GLY A 58 -12.76 3.21 -0.74
N ILE A 59 -13.16 2.09 -1.36
CA ILE A 59 -12.94 1.78 -2.77
C ILE A 59 -14.27 1.86 -3.52
N LYS A 60 -14.37 2.79 -4.47
CA LYS A 60 -15.53 2.90 -5.37
C LYS A 60 -15.33 1.97 -6.57
N THR A 61 -16.14 0.92 -6.66
CA THR A 61 -16.10 -0.04 -7.77
C THR A 61 -17.46 -0.71 -7.94
N ASN A 62 -17.65 -1.45 -9.03
CA ASN A 62 -18.88 -2.20 -9.27
C ASN A 62 -18.94 -3.49 -8.44
N LEU A 63 -20.14 -4.05 -8.26
CA LEU A 63 -20.34 -5.22 -7.39
C LEU A 63 -19.52 -6.44 -7.84
N ALA A 64 -19.48 -6.72 -9.14
CA ALA A 64 -18.74 -7.85 -9.69
C ALA A 64 -17.24 -7.78 -9.36
N PHE A 65 -16.63 -6.60 -9.52
CA PHE A 65 -15.24 -6.37 -9.19
C PHE A 65 -15.01 -6.35 -7.67
N ALA A 66 -15.95 -5.81 -6.88
CA ALA A 66 -15.88 -5.85 -5.42
C ALA A 66 -15.84 -7.29 -4.88
N GLN A 67 -16.65 -8.19 -5.43
CA GLN A 67 -16.64 -9.61 -5.07
C GLN A 67 -15.32 -10.28 -5.45
N LYS A 68 -14.81 -10.04 -6.66
CA LYS A 68 -13.48 -10.52 -7.07
C LYS A 68 -12.38 -9.98 -6.16
N LEU A 69 -12.49 -8.73 -5.70
CA LEU A 69 -11.51 -8.11 -4.82
C LEU A 69 -11.53 -8.70 -3.40
N LYS A 70 -12.71 -9.05 -2.88
CA LYS A 70 -12.84 -9.83 -1.63
C LYS A 70 -12.17 -11.20 -1.76
N ALA A 71 -12.48 -11.94 -2.83
CA ALA A 71 -11.87 -13.23 -3.10
C ALA A 71 -10.34 -13.13 -3.27
N PHE A 72 -9.85 -12.07 -3.92
CA PHE A 72 -8.42 -11.80 -4.05
C PHE A 72 -7.74 -11.52 -2.70
N LYS A 73 -8.38 -10.74 -1.82
CA LYS A 73 -7.85 -10.49 -0.47
C LYS A 73 -7.74 -11.78 0.35
N GLU A 74 -8.75 -12.63 0.27
CA GLU A 74 -8.74 -13.95 0.91
C GLU A 74 -7.64 -14.84 0.32
N TYR A 75 -7.50 -14.84 -1.02
CA TYR A 75 -6.45 -15.58 -1.72
C TYR A 75 -5.04 -15.16 -1.27
N VAL A 76 -4.79 -13.86 -1.06
CA VAL A 76 -3.51 -13.32 -0.57
C VAL A 76 -3.26 -13.63 0.92
N GLY A 77 -4.23 -14.26 1.60
CA GLY A 77 -4.13 -14.74 2.98
C GLY A 77 -4.44 -13.68 4.03
N GLY A 78 -5.20 -12.63 3.69
CA GLY A 78 -5.65 -11.61 4.65
C GLY A 78 -4.55 -10.77 5.28
N LYS A 79 -3.31 -10.89 4.81
CA LYS A 79 -2.12 -10.20 5.35
C LYS A 79 -2.21 -8.67 5.29
N TYR A 80 -3.00 -8.13 4.36
CA TYR A 80 -3.10 -6.70 4.11
C TYR A 80 -4.51 -6.19 4.41
N ASP A 81 -4.58 -5.01 5.02
CA ASP A 81 -5.85 -4.31 5.28
C ASP A 81 -6.41 -3.66 4.02
N TRP A 82 -7.70 -3.32 4.07
CA TRP A 82 -8.37 -2.62 2.96
C TRP A 82 -7.72 -1.27 2.61
N SER A 83 -7.02 -0.64 3.56
CA SER A 83 -6.22 0.57 3.32
C SER A 83 -5.11 0.35 2.28
N VAL A 84 -4.47 -0.82 2.28
CA VAL A 84 -3.45 -1.20 1.29
C VAL A 84 -4.08 -1.39 -0.08
N TYR A 85 -5.17 -2.17 -0.15
CA TYR A 85 -5.91 -2.41 -1.40
C TYR A 85 -6.43 -1.11 -2.02
N ARG A 86 -6.84 -0.14 -1.19
CA ARG A 86 -7.23 1.19 -1.65
C ARG A 86 -6.06 1.95 -2.27
N LYS A 87 -4.87 1.91 -1.66
CA LYS A 87 -3.65 2.56 -2.18
C LYS A 87 -3.19 1.97 -3.50
N ILE A 88 -3.34 0.65 -3.67
CA ILE A 88 -2.87 -0.05 -4.86
C ILE A 88 -3.97 -0.27 -5.91
N PHE A 89 -5.17 0.28 -5.72
CA PHE A 89 -6.33 -0.02 -6.56
C PHE A 89 -6.07 0.18 -8.06
N LEU A 90 -5.30 1.21 -8.43
CA LEU A 90 -4.91 1.51 -9.81
C LEU A 90 -4.04 0.44 -10.47
N TYR A 91 -3.37 -0.40 -9.67
CA TYR A 91 -2.54 -1.51 -10.15
C TYR A 91 -3.33 -2.82 -10.21
N LEU A 92 -4.57 -2.87 -9.73
CA LEU A 92 -5.39 -4.07 -9.74
C LEU A 92 -6.17 -4.14 -11.06
N GLN A 93 -5.96 -5.21 -11.82
CA GLN A 93 -6.61 -5.42 -13.10
C GLN A 93 -7.11 -6.86 -13.20
N GLU A 94 -8.09 -7.11 -14.05
CA GLU A 94 -8.51 -8.47 -14.38
C GLU A 94 -7.66 -9.03 -15.51
N ASN A 95 -7.26 -10.30 -15.38
CA ASN A 95 -6.65 -11.04 -16.48
C ASN A 95 -7.72 -11.67 -17.40
N GLU A 96 -7.28 -12.33 -18.47
CA GLU A 96 -8.18 -13.00 -19.44
C GLU A 96 -9.10 -14.06 -18.83
N GLN A 97 -8.77 -14.58 -17.64
CA GLN A 97 -9.56 -15.57 -16.91
C GLN A 97 -10.49 -14.93 -15.87
N GLY A 98 -10.58 -13.59 -15.84
CA GLY A 98 -11.39 -12.83 -14.89
C GLY A 98 -10.82 -12.79 -13.46
N LYS A 99 -9.56 -13.19 -13.25
CA LYS A 99 -8.86 -13.13 -11.96
C LYS A 99 -8.16 -11.81 -11.78
N ILE A 100 -8.18 -11.28 -10.56
CA ILE A 100 -7.44 -10.06 -10.22
C ILE A 100 -5.95 -10.35 -10.19
N ILE A 101 -5.19 -9.55 -10.93
CA ILE A 101 -3.74 -9.51 -10.95
C ILE A 101 -3.24 -8.13 -10.51
N VAL A 102 -2.02 -8.09 -9.99
CA VAL A 102 -1.33 -6.83 -9.69
C VAL A 102 -0.42 -6.47 -10.86
N ASN A 103 -0.88 -5.56 -11.70
CA ASN A 103 -0.16 -5.09 -12.87
C ASN A 103 0.73 -3.88 -12.53
N ILE A 104 1.96 -4.18 -12.14
CA ILE A 104 3.05 -3.20 -12.01
C ILE A 104 4.14 -3.53 -13.02
N THR A 105 4.62 -2.51 -13.73
CA THR A 105 5.66 -2.65 -14.75
C THR A 105 7.02 -2.95 -14.10
N LYS A 106 7.90 -3.64 -14.85
CA LYS A 106 9.29 -3.87 -14.38
C LYS A 106 10.01 -2.56 -14.08
N TYR A 107 9.77 -1.52 -14.88
CA TYR A 107 10.39 -0.21 -14.66
C TYR A 107 9.97 0.40 -13.33
N GLN A 108 8.68 0.37 -12.98
CA GLN A 108 8.19 0.83 -11.67
C GLN A 108 8.81 0.04 -10.52
N GLU A 109 8.93 -1.30 -10.66
CA GLU A 109 9.61 -2.12 -9.65
C GLU A 109 11.09 -1.73 -9.47
N TYR A 110 11.82 -1.49 -10.56
CA TYR A 110 13.22 -1.08 -10.49
C TYR A 110 13.37 0.29 -9.85
N THR A 111 12.58 1.28 -10.29
CA THR A 111 12.63 2.65 -9.76
C THR A 111 12.29 2.68 -8.28
N ALA A 112 11.24 1.97 -7.85
CA ALA A 112 10.85 1.92 -6.44
C ALA A 112 11.95 1.30 -5.57
N ASN A 113 12.56 0.19 -6.00
CA ASN A 113 13.66 -0.44 -5.27
C ASN A 113 14.90 0.46 -5.23
N ALA A 114 15.31 1.03 -6.36
CA ALA A 114 16.47 1.89 -6.46
C ALA A 114 16.34 3.12 -5.55
N LEU A 115 15.18 3.79 -5.58
CA LEU A 115 14.92 4.95 -4.73
C LEU A 115 14.96 4.59 -3.25
N MET A 116 14.43 3.42 -2.87
CA MET A 116 14.48 2.95 -1.49
C MET A 116 15.91 2.67 -1.00
N TYR A 117 16.72 1.97 -1.80
CA TYR A 117 18.12 1.72 -1.47
C TYR A 117 18.92 3.01 -1.39
N PHE A 118 18.69 3.92 -2.35
CA PHE A 118 19.33 5.22 -2.34
C PHE A 118 18.94 6.04 -1.11
N THR A 119 17.67 6.02 -0.72
CA THR A 119 17.21 6.72 0.48
C THR A 119 17.84 6.14 1.74
N LEU A 120 17.90 4.80 1.88
CA LEU A 120 18.61 4.17 3.00
C LEU A 120 20.09 4.57 3.04
N PHE A 121 20.74 4.64 1.88
CA PHE A 121 22.13 5.07 1.78
C PHE A 121 22.33 6.53 2.19
N ILE A 122 21.44 7.44 1.77
CA ILE A 122 21.48 8.84 2.18
C ILE A 122 21.26 8.95 3.69
N PHE A 123 20.26 8.26 4.24
CA PHE A 123 20.01 8.31 5.68
C PHE A 123 21.17 7.70 6.49
N GLY A 124 21.54 6.45 6.23
CA GLY A 124 22.58 5.77 6.98
C GLY A 124 23.98 6.29 6.67
N GLY A 125 24.37 6.26 5.40
CA GLY A 125 25.68 6.70 4.93
C GLY A 125 25.92 8.19 5.17
N GLY A 126 24.95 9.04 4.81
CA GLY A 126 25.05 10.48 5.04
C GLY A 126 25.16 10.84 6.52
N PHE A 127 24.41 10.16 7.39
CA PHE A 127 24.52 10.38 8.84
C PHE A 127 25.90 9.98 9.38
N ILE A 128 26.43 8.83 8.97
CA ILE A 128 27.78 8.38 9.37
C ILE A 128 28.84 9.39 8.89
N THR A 129 28.75 9.86 7.64
CA THR A 129 29.68 10.86 7.11
C THR A 129 29.65 12.16 7.92
N ILE A 130 28.45 12.63 8.31
CA ILE A 130 28.31 13.82 9.16
C ILE A 130 29.00 13.63 10.51
N LEU A 131 28.85 12.47 11.15
CA LEU A 131 29.54 12.18 12.41
C LEU A 131 31.07 12.17 12.26
N LEU A 132 31.59 11.64 11.16
CA LEU A 132 33.04 11.55 10.93
C LEU A 132 33.71 12.92 10.70
N ILE A 133 33.01 13.86 10.09
CA ILE A 133 33.57 15.17 9.73
C ILE A 133 33.43 16.23 10.83
N GLU A 134 32.71 15.94 11.92
CA GLU A 134 32.45 16.88 13.02
C GLU A 134 33.74 17.52 13.57
N SER A 135 34.77 16.69 13.78
CA SER A 135 36.03 17.14 14.36
C SER A 135 36.94 17.90 13.38
N PHE A 136 36.65 17.85 12.07
CA PHE A 136 37.53 18.37 11.02
C PHE A 136 37.06 19.71 10.44
N ILE A 137 35.85 20.14 10.77
CA ILE A 137 35.20 21.29 10.13
C ILE A 137 34.82 22.34 11.19
N PRO A 138 34.94 23.65 10.89
CA PRO A 138 34.44 24.70 11.76
C PRO A 138 32.97 24.50 12.13
N LYS A 139 32.62 24.71 13.41
CA LYS A 139 31.25 24.50 13.92
C LYS A 139 30.17 25.16 13.07
N ASN A 140 30.37 26.39 12.59
CA ASN A 140 29.37 27.08 11.77
C ASN A 140 29.08 26.35 10.45
N ILE A 141 30.11 25.80 9.81
CA ILE A 141 29.97 25.02 8.57
C ILE A 141 29.33 23.66 8.87
N TYR A 142 29.68 23.03 9.99
CA TYR A 142 29.07 21.78 10.44
C TYR A 142 27.54 21.90 10.63
N HIS A 143 27.05 22.97 11.25
CA HIS A 143 25.61 23.21 11.40
C HIS A 143 24.90 23.43 10.06
N ILE A 144 25.55 24.08 9.09
CA ILE A 144 25.02 24.22 7.73
C ILE A 144 24.88 22.86 7.05
N ILE A 145 25.87 21.97 7.21
CA ILE A 145 25.83 20.61 6.65
C ILE A 145 24.68 19.81 7.28
N ILE A 146 24.49 19.87 8.60
CA ILE A 146 23.36 19.23 9.29
C ILE A 146 22.02 19.76 8.75
N PHE A 147 21.89 21.09 8.63
CA PHE A 147 20.67 21.69 8.12
C PHE A 147 20.36 21.21 6.69
N LEU A 148 21.36 21.22 5.80
CA LEU A 148 21.22 20.72 4.43
C LEU A 148 20.85 19.24 4.40
N TYR A 149 21.46 18.42 5.27
CA TYR A 149 21.12 17.00 5.39
C TYR A 149 19.66 16.81 5.79
N ILE A 150 19.15 17.56 6.77
CA ILE A 150 17.74 17.48 7.18
C ILE A 150 16.82 17.85 6.01
N VAL A 151 17.12 18.92 5.27
CA VAL A 151 16.32 19.34 4.10
C VAL A 151 16.31 18.26 3.02
N VAL A 152 17.47 17.69 2.70
CA VAL A 152 17.59 16.60 1.72
C VAL A 152 16.85 15.34 2.20
N SER A 153 16.98 14.98 3.47
CA SER A 153 16.25 13.87 4.09
C SER A 153 14.74 14.05 3.99
N LEU A 154 14.21 15.25 4.24
CA LEU A 154 12.79 15.55 4.08
C LEU A 154 12.34 15.40 2.62
N PHE A 155 13.16 15.87 1.67
CA PHE A 155 12.87 15.69 0.25
C PHE A 155 12.81 14.20 -0.15
N PHE A 156 13.75 13.38 0.33
CA PHE A 156 13.72 11.94 0.07
C PHE A 156 12.53 11.23 0.75
N LEU A 157 12.11 11.66 1.94
CA LEU A 157 10.87 11.15 2.55
C LEU A 157 9.65 11.47 1.70
N PHE A 158 9.58 12.68 1.13
CA PHE A 158 8.52 13.03 0.19
C PHE A 158 8.56 12.17 -1.07
N LEU A 159 9.74 11.90 -1.63
CA LEU A 159 9.89 10.99 -2.77
C LEU A 159 9.44 9.56 -2.44
N ILE A 160 9.75 9.03 -1.25
CA ILE A 160 9.24 7.74 -0.78
C ILE A 160 7.72 7.75 -0.70
N TYR A 161 7.12 8.84 -0.20
CA TYR A 161 5.67 8.98 -0.16
C TYR A 161 5.04 8.92 -1.56
N LEU A 162 5.67 9.52 -2.58
CA LEU A 162 5.17 9.44 -3.96
C LEU A 162 5.20 8.01 -4.52
N ILE A 163 6.21 7.22 -4.19
CA ILE A 163 6.34 5.83 -4.68
C ILE A 163 5.74 4.78 -3.73
N SER A 164 5.08 5.20 -2.65
CA SER A 164 4.62 4.27 -1.61
C SER A 164 3.62 3.26 -2.17
N ASN A 165 2.76 3.71 -3.09
CA ASN A 165 1.75 2.86 -3.71
C ASN A 165 2.39 1.82 -4.63
N ASP A 166 3.41 2.20 -5.42
CA ASP A 166 4.19 1.30 -6.27
C ASP A 166 4.85 0.21 -5.42
N TYR A 167 5.44 0.60 -4.29
CA TYR A 167 6.09 -0.33 -3.39
C TYR A 167 5.11 -1.31 -2.73
N LEU A 168 3.95 -0.83 -2.27
CA LEU A 168 2.89 -1.68 -1.74
C LEU A 168 2.38 -2.65 -2.81
N ALA A 169 2.15 -2.18 -4.04
CA ALA A 169 1.72 -3.01 -5.16
C ALA A 169 2.76 -4.10 -5.45
N MET A 170 4.05 -3.76 -5.46
CA MET A 170 5.13 -4.74 -5.60
C MET A 170 5.13 -5.78 -4.47
N GLN A 171 4.91 -5.38 -3.21
CA GLN A 171 4.84 -6.33 -2.09
C GLN A 171 3.66 -7.31 -2.24
N VAL A 172 2.49 -6.82 -2.66
CA VAL A 172 1.33 -7.67 -2.91
C VAL A 172 1.61 -8.62 -4.07
N LYS A 173 2.20 -8.14 -5.17
CA LYS A 173 2.61 -8.98 -6.30
C LYS A 173 3.61 -10.08 -5.91
N LYS A 174 4.60 -9.76 -5.07
CA LYS A 174 5.55 -10.76 -4.54
C LYS A 174 4.85 -11.80 -3.67
N GLN A 175 3.86 -11.40 -2.87
CA GLN A 175 3.08 -12.32 -2.06
C GLN A 175 2.24 -13.27 -2.92
N VAL A 176 1.58 -12.75 -3.97
CA VAL A 176 0.83 -13.56 -4.94
C VAL A 176 1.75 -14.62 -5.57
N LYS A 177 2.89 -14.20 -6.13
CA LYS A 177 3.87 -15.14 -6.73
C LYS A 177 4.35 -16.22 -5.76
N LYS A 178 4.54 -15.86 -4.48
CA LYS A 178 4.95 -16.82 -3.45
C LYS A 178 3.85 -17.86 -3.20
N ILE A 179 2.59 -17.45 -3.19
CA ILE A 179 1.44 -18.36 -3.01
C ILE A 179 1.31 -19.29 -4.22
N GLU A 180 1.47 -18.76 -5.44
CA GLU A 180 1.44 -19.54 -6.68
C GLU A 180 2.54 -20.62 -6.68
N ALA A 181 3.80 -20.22 -6.44
CA ALA A 181 4.93 -21.15 -6.40
C ALA A 181 4.77 -22.24 -5.34
N ASN A 182 4.23 -21.89 -4.16
CA ASN A 182 3.97 -22.87 -3.11
C ASN A 182 2.91 -23.89 -3.52
N ARG A 183 1.87 -23.49 -4.27
CA ARG A 183 0.82 -24.42 -4.74
C ARG A 183 1.32 -25.34 -5.84
N GLU A 184 2.13 -24.83 -6.77
CA GLU A 184 2.78 -25.65 -7.80
C GLU A 184 3.64 -26.73 -7.14
N SER A 185 4.46 -26.35 -6.15
CA SER A 185 5.30 -27.32 -5.42
C SER A 185 4.53 -28.38 -4.62
N GLN A 186 3.27 -28.12 -4.25
CA GLN A 186 2.41 -29.08 -3.56
C GLN A 186 1.69 -30.03 -4.54
N ASN A 187 1.34 -29.54 -5.73
CA ASN A 187 0.73 -30.36 -6.77
C ASN A 187 1.74 -31.33 -7.42
N ASP A 188 3.03 -30.98 -7.44
CA ASP A 188 4.10 -31.87 -7.94
C ASP A 188 4.49 -32.99 -6.95
N GLN A 189 3.91 -33.02 -5.74
CA GLN A 189 4.15 -34.02 -4.70
C GLN A 189 3.04 -35.08 -4.58
N ILE A 190 2.02 -35.05 -5.45
CA ILE A 190 0.89 -35.98 -5.51
C ILE A 190 0.99 -36.78 -6.81
#